data_AF-A0A9W5V536-F1
#
_entry.id   AF-A0A9W5V536-F1
#
_cell.length_a   1.000
_cell.length_b   1.000
_cell.length_c   1.000
_cell.angle_alpha   90.00
_cell.angle_beta   90.00
_cell.angle_gamma   90.00
#
_symmetry.space_group_name_H-M   'P 1'
#
loop_
_entity.id
_entity.type
_entity.pdbx_description
1 polymer ?
#
loop_
_entity_poly.entity_id
_entity_poly.type
_entity_poly.pdbx_seq_one_letter_code
_entity_poly.pdbx_strand_id
1 'polypeptide(L)' 'MDAFWYGANGCEFIAWKGSHQIFVYPCDEYPNPPSEIIQFSERIETIDDFRMALDKGGKLKCSYVDADMFEKDLERFK' A
#
# COMPACT_ATOMS: atom_id res chain seq x y z
N MET A 1 -10.64 12.62 -10.56
CA MET A 1 -10.10 11.34 -10.04
C MET A 1 -9.40 11.76 -8.78
N ASP A 2 -9.93 11.33 -7.64
CA ASP A 2 -9.63 11.96 -6.36
C ASP A 2 -8.87 10.95 -5.49
N ALA A 3 -7.92 11.45 -4.70
CA ALA A 3 -7.15 10.64 -3.77
C ALA A 3 -7.38 11.15 -2.34
N PHE A 4 -7.40 10.21 -1.40
CA PHE A 4 -7.31 10.48 0.03
C PHE A 4 -5.84 10.35 0.43
N TRP A 5 -5.34 11.35 1.13
CA TRP A 5 -3.95 11.45 1.54
C TRP A 5 -3.89 11.84 3.01
N TYR A 6 -3.14 11.07 3.80
CA TYR A 6 -2.79 11.43 5.17
C TYR A 6 -1.32 11.14 5.47
N GLY A 7 -0.60 12.12 6.03
CA GLY A 7 0.79 11.97 6.45
C GLY A 7 0.91 11.86 7.97
N ALA A 8 1.54 10.80 8.47
CA ALA A 8 1.77 10.58 9.89
C ALA A 8 2.94 9.63 10.15
N ASN A 9 3.64 9.81 11.28
CA ASN A 9 4.70 8.91 11.75
C ASN A 9 5.80 8.61 10.71
N GLY A 10 6.18 9.61 9.90
CA GLY A 10 7.20 9.44 8.87
C GLY A 10 6.74 8.62 7.66
N CYS A 11 5.43 8.43 7.49
CA CYS A 11 4.85 7.73 6.34
C CYS A 11 3.74 8.57 5.68
N GLU A 12 3.57 8.39 4.37
CA GLU A 12 2.40 8.85 3.61
C GLU A 12 1.43 7.69 3.36
N PHE A 13 0.16 7.90 3.71
CA PHE A 13 -0.92 6.95 3.50
C PHE A 13 -1.80 7.47 2.37
N ILE A 14 -1.84 6.74 1.26
CA ILE A 14 -2.48 7.21 0.02
C ILE A 14 -3.47 6.15 -0.48
N ALA A 15 -4.70 6.56 -0.77
CA ALA A 15 -5.71 5.71 -1.40
C ALA A 15 -6.47 6.47 -2.48
N TRP A 16 -6.77 5.78 -3.58
CA TRP A 16 -7.62 6.31 -4.63
C TRP A 16 -9.10 6.13 -4.26
N LYS A 17 -9.94 7.10 -4.63
CA LYS A 17 -11.39 6.96 -4.48
C LYS A 17 -11.90 5.74 -5.26
N GLY A 18 -12.69 4.90 -4.58
CA GLY A 18 -13.22 3.65 -5.09
C GLY A 18 -12.24 2.47 -5.04
N SER A 19 -11.05 2.65 -4.47
CA SER A 19 -10.13 1.54 -4.18
C SER A 19 -10.51 0.84 -2.88
N HIS A 20 -9.91 -0.33 -2.66
CA HIS A 20 -10.00 -1.10 -1.42
C HIS A 20 -8.68 -1.06 -0.62
N GLN A 21 -7.73 -0.22 -1.03
CA GLN A 21 -6.35 -0.31 -0.61
C GLN A 21 -5.80 1.06 -0.26
N ILE A 22 -5.07 1.12 0.85
CA ILE A 22 -4.21 2.25 1.20
C ILE A 22 -2.76 1.79 1.05
N PHE A 23 -1.98 2.52 0.27
CA PHE A 23 -0.55 2.32 0.14
C PHE A 23 0.18 3.16 1.18
N VAL A 24 1.14 2.55 1.88
CA VAL A 24 1.94 3.20 2.92
C VAL A 24 3.35 3.42 2.39
N TYR A 25 3.72 4.68 2.18
CA TYR A 25 5.03 5.06 1.67
C TYR A 25 5.90 5.55 2.84
N PRO A 26 7.08 4.95 3.10
CA PRO A 26 8.04 5.51 4.04
C PRO A 26 8.64 6.81 3.47
N CYS A 27 8.96 7.78 4.33
CA CYS A 27 9.51 9.08 3.92
C CYS A 27 11.02 9.24 4.17
N ASP A 28 11.67 8.23 4.72
CA ASP A 28 13.06 8.28 5.22
C ASP A 28 14.11 7.75 4.25
N GLU A 29 13.72 7.03 3.19
CA GLU A 29 14.66 6.44 2.22
C GLU A 29 14.44 7.00 0.79
N TYR A 30 15.18 6.53 -0.22
CA TYR A 30 14.84 6.73 -1.64
C TYR A 30 15.54 5.64 -2.49
N PRO A 31 14.86 4.99 -3.46
CA PRO A 31 13.44 5.13 -3.78
C PRO A 31 12.55 4.59 -2.65
N ASN A 32 11.36 5.18 -2.49
CA ASN A 32 10.37 4.79 -1.47
C ASN A 32 9.21 4.06 -2.12
N PRO A 33 9.34 2.77 -2.46
CA PRO A 33 8.17 2.00 -2.81
C PRO A 33 7.27 1.82 -1.57
N PRO A 34 5.98 1.49 -1.74
CA PRO A 34 5.11 1.17 -0.61
C PRO A 34 5.71 0.11 0.31
N SER A 35 5.89 0.42 1.58
CA SER A 35 6.38 -0.55 2.58
C SER A 35 5.27 -1.52 3.03
N GLU A 36 4.03 -1.04 3.00
CA GLU A 36 2.83 -1.77 3.42
C GLU A 36 1.64 -1.42 2.53
N ILE A 37 0.68 -2.35 2.48
CA ILE A 37 -0.67 -2.14 1.96
C ILE A 37 -1.65 -2.41 3.10
N ILE A 38 -2.55 -1.47 3.35
CA ILE A 38 -3.71 -1.68 4.21
C ILE A 38 -4.87 -2.08 3.31
N GLN A 39 -5.29 -3.35 3.40
CA GLN A 39 -6.39 -3.91 2.64
C GLN A 39 -7.70 -3.75 3.43
N PHE A 40 -8.68 -3.10 2.81
CA PHE A 40 -10.01 -2.90 3.37
C PHE A 40 -11.05 -3.71 2.59
N SER A 41 -12.09 -4.20 3.26
CA SER A 41 -13.14 -5.00 2.63
C SER A 41 -14.08 -4.18 1.77
N GLU A 42 -14.27 -2.90 2.10
CA GLU A 42 -15.20 -1.99 1.42
C GLU A 42 -14.45 -0.99 0.54
N ARG A 43 -15.18 -0.33 -0.38
CA ARG A 43 -14.62 0.72 -1.24
C ARG A 43 -14.48 2.01 -0.45
N ILE A 44 -13.35 2.68 -0.64
CA ILE A 44 -13.07 3.98 -0.02
C ILE A 44 -13.68 5.07 -0.90
N GLU A 45 -14.87 5.56 -0.58
CA GLU A 45 -15.58 6.59 -1.37
C GLU A 45 -15.53 7.97 -0.72
N THR A 46 -15.32 8.01 0.60
CA THR A 46 -15.31 9.21 1.44
C THR A 46 -14.08 9.26 2.35
N ILE A 47 -13.87 10.42 2.98
CA ILE A 47 -12.79 10.59 3.98
C ILE A 47 -13.02 9.72 5.22
N ASP A 48 -14.28 9.44 5.57
CA ASP A 48 -14.61 8.61 6.72
C ASP A 48 -14.37 7.13 6.43
N ASP A 49 -14.62 6.67 5.20
CA ASP A 49 -14.21 5.32 4.76
C ASP A 49 -12.70 5.17 4.81
N PHE A 50 -11.96 6.21 4.40
CA PHE A 50 -10.50 6.21 4.45
C PHE A 50 -9.99 6.10 5.90
N ARG A 51 -10.57 6.86 6.84
CA ARG A 51 -10.26 6.75 8.27
C ARG A 51 -10.60 5.37 8.83
N MET A 52 -11.75 4.82 8.45
CA MET A 52 -12.17 3.49 8.86
C MET A 52 -11.24 2.40 8.31
N ALA A 53 -10.77 2.54 7.07
CA ALA A 53 -9.80 1.65 6.47
C ALA A 53 -8.44 1.71 7.18
N LEU A 54 -7.97 2.89 7.62
CA LEU A 54 -6.76 3.03 8.43
C LEU A 54 -6.86 2.31 9.79
N ASP A 55 -8.04 2.33 10.41
CA ASP A 55 -8.29 1.73 11.73
C ASP A 55 -8.51 0.21 11.66
N LYS A 56 -9.30 -0.25 10.68
CA LYS A 56 -9.81 -1.64 10.62
C LYS A 56 -9.19 -2.48 9.51
N GLY A 57 -8.48 -1.88 8.57
CA GLY A 57 -7.90 -2.59 7.43
C GLY A 57 -6.78 -3.56 7.84
N GLY A 58 -6.68 -4.67 7.13
CA GLY A 58 -5.62 -5.65 7.33
C GLY A 58 -4.31 -5.16 6.73
N LYS A 59 -3.23 -5.20 7.51
CA LYS A 59 -1.89 -4.78 7.06
C LYS A 59 -1.15 -5.93 6.39
N LEU A 60 -0.64 -5.67 5.20
CA LEU A 60 0.21 -6.57 4.42
C LEU A 60 1.56 -5.89 4.20
N LYS A 61 2.64 -6.59 4.53
CA LYS A 61 4.00 -6.09 4.30
C LYS A 61 4.41 -6.32 2.84
N CYS A 62 4.94 -5.30 2.20
CA CYS A 62 5.48 -5.42 0.86
C CYS A 62 6.91 -5.99 0.91
N SER A 63 7.25 -6.82 -0.06
CA SER A 63 8.62 -7.28 -0.31
C SER A 63 8.88 -7.16 -1.80
N TYR A 64 9.95 -6.46 -2.15
CA TYR A 64 10.34 -6.24 -3.52
C TYR A 64 11.50 -7.18 -3.84
N VAL A 65 11.33 -7.94 -4.92
CA VAL A 65 12.40 -8.76 -5.49
C VAL A 65 12.98 -8.01 -6.67
N ASP A 66 14.29 -8.15 -6.85
CA ASP A 66 14.92 -7.64 -8.04
C ASP A 66 14.40 -8.39 -9.27
N ALA A 67 14.16 -7.69 -10.38
CA ALA A 67 13.57 -8.30 -11.58
C ALA A 67 14.45 -9.45 -12.11
N ASP A 68 15.77 -9.28 -12.02
CA ASP A 68 16.77 -10.27 -12.43
C ASP A 68 16.80 -11.53 -11.53
N MET A 69 16.28 -11.43 -10.30
CA MET A 69 16.16 -12.56 -9.38
C MET A 69 14.84 -13.32 -9.59
N PHE A 70 13.77 -12.62 -9.97
CA PHE A 70 12.44 -13.21 -10.14
C PHE A 70 12.39 -14.27 -11.26
N GLU A 71 13.10 -14.05 -12.37
CA GLU A 71 13.15 -15.03 -13.47
C GLU A 71 13.81 -16.35 -13.04
N LYS A 72 14.90 -16.28 -12.25
CA LYS A 72 15.62 -17.46 -11.76
C LYS A 72 14.81 -18.27 -10.76
N ASP A 73 14.01 -17.60 -9.94
CA ASP A 73 13.14 -18.29 -8.98
C ASP A 73 11.93 -18.93 -9.66
N LEU A 74 11.37 -18.33 -10.71
CA LEU A 74 10.28 -18.93 -11.50
C LEU A 74 10.71 -20.21 -12.24
N GLU A 75 11.96 -20.30 -12.69
CA GLU A 75 12.49 -21.51 -13.34
C GLU A 75 12.69 -22.69 -12.36
N ARG A 76 12.87 -22.42 -11.06
CA ARG A 76 13.00 -23.46 -10.02
C ARG A 76 11.69 -24.15 -9.66
N PHE A 77 10.55 -23.56 -10.01
CA PHE A 77 9.21 -24.10 -9.74
C PHE A 77 8.56 -24.76 -10.97
N LYS A 78 9.31 -24.96 -12.07
CA LYS A 78 8.92 -25.77 -13.24
C LYS A 78 9.62 -27.12 -13.20
#